data_AF-A0AAF0BPG9-F1
#
_entry.id   AF-A0AAF0BPG9-F1
#
_cell.length_a   1.000
_cell.length_b   1.000
_cell.length_c   1.000
_cell.angle_alpha   90.00
_cell.angle_beta   90.00
_cell.angle_gamma   90.00
#
_symmetry.space_group_name_H-M   'P 1'
#
loop_
_entity.id
_entity.type
_entity.pdbx_description
1 polymer ?
#
loop_
_entity_poly.entity_id
_entity_poly.type
_entity_poly.pdbx_seq_one_letter_code
_entity_poly.pdbx_strand_id
1 'polypeptide(L)'
;MALHLVGETIDAKRAHQRAQAGELIQLVRGVYVDDQGDIEATILGHAVRIAHYLYPNAYLSSASAALLAPTPDGRLFISGRRNQRTRLRTLEIIQNEAPKHPSTAIAVIGDDLGELRVDASSPRQRFLEAFRLRSEHASAVTADMRAQMAARLVEEHGTPQAAADAVWVLARENEWYREGEGAERFLLAQPGVAKAPVNKAALDLLVAWHGEPLGRLTHDGFEWRWKPGRRAGPALVRETTPGKLPAFIESLLPEGWLAQVLHERDEREALRRGRRYMSNIVIVEGREELAALPADILTTTLAGYIDTGRFTGRYAGPARGEIEETFEQNLARIFARAETPRLSGVQIKAPMSLMPDGALVPAIDQPFTHILKPAGTAGFETLPVVEWLCLELGRSAGFDVPDAALLEMPDGMSPALVVERFDIRRGPADQRRLAMEDFCSILDLPASAKYDGTIERMARGLRPLSTDPASDLDILFRRAVFAWLIVDGDMHLKNLAVLKVAEVDAKAFTSVRFAPLYDAVTTRVFPGLGGDRMALKLNGKDDRLTRQDFLALARTIGVSAGDAETAIADLTARVADRAQGLQLPAFAADAAAAKTAQEKVIALVGERCKALAVEGD
;
A
#
# COMPACT_ATOMS: atom_id res chain seq x y z
N MET A 1 10.09 -30.20 -8.20
CA MET A 1 11.00 -29.07 -8.38
C MET A 1 12.14 -29.57 -9.24
N ALA A 2 12.27 -29.10 -10.48
CA ALA A 2 13.23 -29.69 -11.42
C ALA A 2 14.69 -29.34 -11.10
N LEU A 3 14.95 -28.29 -10.31
CA LEU A 3 16.28 -27.89 -9.82
C LEU A 3 16.38 -28.05 -8.30
N HIS A 4 17.50 -28.60 -7.84
CA HIS A 4 17.85 -28.74 -6.42
C HIS A 4 19.21 -28.10 -6.09
N LEU A 5 19.22 -27.23 -5.10
CA LEU A 5 20.40 -26.50 -4.61
C LEU A 5 20.69 -26.92 -3.18
N VAL A 6 21.90 -27.44 -2.95
CA VAL A 6 22.29 -27.95 -1.64
C VAL A 6 22.36 -26.80 -0.63
N GLY A 7 21.59 -26.92 0.45
CA GLY A 7 21.47 -25.89 1.49
C GLY A 7 20.34 -24.89 1.27
N GLU A 8 19.71 -24.87 0.08
CA GLU A 8 18.51 -24.06 -0.17
C GLU A 8 17.26 -24.95 -0.33
N THR A 9 17.28 -25.94 -1.22
CA THR A 9 16.11 -26.78 -1.53
C THR A 9 16.31 -28.26 -1.20
N ILE A 10 17.54 -28.70 -0.94
CA ILE A 10 17.86 -30.08 -0.52
C ILE A 10 19.07 -30.12 0.42
N ASP A 11 19.14 -31.09 1.34
CA ASP A 11 20.33 -31.32 2.15
C ASP A 11 21.40 -32.16 1.40
N ALA A 12 22.67 -31.98 1.76
CA ALA A 12 23.79 -32.61 1.06
C ALA A 12 23.75 -34.15 1.06
N LYS A 13 23.28 -34.76 2.16
CA LYS A 13 23.25 -36.22 2.33
C LYS A 13 22.17 -36.81 1.43
N ARG A 14 20.97 -36.20 1.43
CA ARG A 14 19.85 -36.61 0.58
C ARG A 14 20.12 -36.37 -0.90
N ALA A 15 20.76 -35.26 -1.26
CA ALA A 15 21.18 -34.99 -2.64
C ALA A 15 22.14 -36.07 -3.16
N HIS A 16 23.14 -36.47 -2.36
CA HIS A 16 24.08 -37.52 -2.74
C HIS A 16 23.41 -38.89 -2.87
N GLN A 17 22.52 -39.25 -1.94
CA GLN A 17 21.77 -40.51 -1.99
C GLN A 17 20.86 -40.61 -3.22
N ARG A 18 20.11 -39.55 -3.54
CA ARG A 18 19.22 -39.52 -4.71
C ARG A 18 19.99 -39.49 -6.02
N ALA A 19 21.16 -38.84 -6.06
CA ALA A 19 22.05 -38.91 -7.22
C ALA A 19 22.64 -40.32 -7.42
N GLN A 20 23.02 -41.03 -6.35
CA GLN A 20 23.46 -42.43 -6.45
C GLN A 20 22.35 -43.39 -6.91
N ALA A 21 21.09 -43.09 -6.55
CA ALA A 21 19.92 -43.83 -7.00
C ALA A 21 19.52 -43.53 -8.46
N GLY A 22 20.18 -42.57 -9.12
CA GLY A 22 19.88 -42.17 -10.50
C GLY A 22 18.76 -41.15 -10.66
N GLU A 23 18.08 -40.74 -9.57
CA GLU A 23 16.94 -39.82 -9.60
C GLU A 23 17.35 -38.35 -9.84
N LEU A 24 18.60 -38.00 -9.51
CA LEU A 24 19.14 -36.65 -9.68
C LEU A 24 20.43 -36.68 -10.50
N ILE A 25 20.57 -35.74 -11.43
CA ILE A 25 21.79 -35.52 -12.20
C ILE A 25 22.55 -34.35 -11.57
N GLN A 26 23.80 -34.61 -11.16
CA GLN A 26 24.68 -33.56 -10.65
C GLN A 26 25.23 -32.72 -11.81
N LEU A 27 24.97 -31.41 -11.81
CA LEU A 27 25.51 -30.48 -12.80
C LEU A 27 26.88 -29.94 -12.38
N VAL A 28 26.98 -29.51 -11.13
CA VAL A 28 28.22 -29.04 -10.48
C VAL A 28 28.09 -29.29 -8.98
N ARG A 29 29.17 -29.11 -8.21
CA ARG A 29 29.12 -29.28 -6.75
C ARG A 29 28.01 -28.41 -6.14
N GLY A 30 27.01 -29.05 -5.54
CA GLY A 30 25.88 -28.37 -4.88
C GLY A 30 24.66 -28.09 -5.76
N VAL A 31 24.71 -28.34 -7.08
CA VAL A 31 23.60 -28.07 -8.01
C VAL A 31 23.20 -29.36 -8.72
N TYR A 32 21.93 -29.74 -8.57
CA TYR A 32 21.35 -30.97 -9.10
C TYR A 32 20.06 -30.66 -9.86
N VAL A 33 19.71 -31.51 -10.83
CA VAL A 33 18.42 -31.46 -11.53
C VAL A 33 17.76 -32.84 -11.48
N ASP A 34 16.44 -32.88 -11.55
CA ASP A 34 15.72 -34.14 -11.71
C ASP A 34 16.12 -34.83 -13.03
N ASP A 35 16.18 -36.16 -13.04
CA ASP A 35 16.50 -36.95 -14.23
C ASP A 35 15.32 -37.05 -15.24
N GLN A 36 14.10 -36.73 -14.79
CA GLN A 36 12.89 -36.70 -15.59
C GLN A 36 12.58 -35.27 -16.08
N GLY A 37 12.62 -35.04 -17.40
CA GLY A 37 12.20 -33.78 -18.03
C GLY A 37 13.22 -33.16 -18.98
N ASP A 38 12.94 -31.93 -19.43
CA ASP A 38 13.89 -31.16 -20.26
C ASP A 38 14.91 -30.46 -19.37
N ILE A 39 16.06 -31.12 -19.22
CA ILE A 39 17.19 -30.64 -18.41
C ILE A 39 17.72 -29.31 -18.94
N GLU A 40 17.79 -29.13 -20.26
CA GLU A 40 18.38 -27.92 -20.85
C GLU A 40 17.45 -26.72 -20.62
N ALA A 41 16.14 -26.90 -20.80
CA ALA A 41 15.15 -25.88 -20.47
C ALA A 41 15.18 -25.50 -18.98
N THR A 42 15.31 -26.50 -18.10
CA THR A 42 15.42 -26.28 -16.64
C THR A 42 16.67 -25.47 -16.30
N ILE A 43 17.82 -25.81 -16.87
CA ILE A 43 19.08 -25.09 -16.61
C ILE A 43 18.99 -23.64 -17.08
N LEU A 44 18.46 -23.39 -18.27
CA LEU A 44 18.32 -22.04 -18.81
C LEU A 44 17.28 -21.22 -18.05
N GLY A 45 16.15 -21.84 -17.67
CA GLY A 45 15.10 -21.20 -16.88
C GLY A 45 15.57 -20.77 -15.48
N HIS A 46 16.53 -21.48 -14.90
CA HIS A 46 17.11 -21.18 -13.59
C HIS A 46 18.53 -20.62 -13.64
N ALA A 47 19.02 -20.21 -14.81
CA ALA A 47 20.42 -19.86 -15.02
C ALA A 47 20.93 -18.79 -14.05
N VAL A 48 20.12 -17.76 -13.77
CA VAL A 48 20.50 -16.70 -12.85
C VAL A 48 20.57 -17.20 -11.40
N ARG A 49 19.61 -18.03 -10.98
CA ARG A 49 19.63 -18.63 -9.65
C ARG A 49 20.84 -19.54 -9.44
N ILE A 50 21.14 -20.37 -10.44
CA ILE A 50 22.35 -21.20 -10.45
C ILE A 50 23.60 -20.32 -10.32
N ALA A 51 23.68 -19.23 -11.08
CA ALA A 51 24.82 -18.32 -11.00
C ALA A 51 24.92 -17.59 -9.65
N HIS A 52 23.80 -17.16 -9.07
CA HIS A 52 23.77 -16.52 -7.77
C HIS A 52 24.24 -17.48 -6.65
N TYR A 53 23.79 -18.73 -6.70
CA TYR A 53 24.22 -19.79 -5.79
C TYR A 53 25.72 -20.05 -5.88
N LEU A 54 26.26 -20.16 -7.10
CA LEU A 54 27.69 -20.41 -7.34
C LEU A 54 28.57 -19.20 -7.06
N TYR A 55 28.05 -17.99 -7.25
CA TYR A 55 28.78 -16.72 -7.19
C TYR A 55 28.04 -15.67 -6.37
N PRO A 56 27.88 -15.88 -5.04
CA PRO A 56 27.06 -15.01 -4.19
C PRO A 56 27.57 -13.57 -4.05
N ASN A 57 28.83 -13.31 -4.44
CA ASN A 57 29.44 -11.97 -4.41
C ASN A 57 29.59 -11.36 -5.83
N ALA A 58 28.93 -11.94 -6.83
CA ALA A 58 28.92 -11.44 -8.20
C ALA A 58 27.55 -10.81 -8.52
N TYR A 59 27.55 -9.88 -9.47
CA TYR A 59 26.33 -9.23 -9.96
C TYR A 59 26.12 -9.52 -11.44
N LEU A 60 24.86 -9.52 -11.88
CA LEU A 60 24.54 -9.60 -13.30
C LEU A 60 25.13 -8.41 -14.06
N SER A 61 25.77 -8.66 -15.19
CA SER A 61 26.41 -7.60 -15.99
C SER A 61 26.10 -7.74 -17.47
N SER A 62 26.43 -6.72 -18.25
CA SER A 62 26.28 -6.73 -19.70
C SER A 62 24.86 -7.06 -20.17
N ALA A 63 24.72 -7.79 -21.29
CA ALA A 63 23.47 -8.26 -21.86
C ALA A 63 22.60 -9.01 -20.84
N SER A 64 23.19 -9.79 -19.93
CA SER A 64 22.42 -10.50 -18.90
C SER A 64 21.83 -9.58 -17.83
N ALA A 65 22.46 -8.44 -17.53
CA ALA A 65 21.83 -7.41 -16.69
C ALA A 65 20.67 -6.70 -17.40
N ALA A 66 20.70 -6.66 -18.74
CA ALA A 66 19.64 -6.09 -19.54
C ALA A 66 18.45 -7.04 -19.71
N LEU A 67 18.73 -8.33 -19.88
CA LEU A 67 17.75 -9.38 -20.10
C LEU A 67 17.22 -9.99 -18.80
N LEU A 68 17.96 -9.85 -17.69
CA LEU A 68 17.77 -10.58 -16.43
C LEU A 68 17.71 -12.11 -16.64
N ALA A 69 18.43 -12.57 -17.66
CA ALA A 69 18.43 -13.92 -18.17
C ALA A 69 19.74 -14.17 -18.94
N PRO A 70 20.08 -15.44 -19.25
CA PRO A 70 21.10 -15.72 -20.25
C PRO A 70 20.69 -15.15 -21.62
N THR A 71 21.67 -14.88 -22.46
CA THR A 71 21.44 -14.53 -23.86
C THR A 71 20.82 -15.71 -24.62
N PRO A 72 20.17 -15.49 -25.78
CA PRO A 72 19.50 -16.57 -26.53
C PRO A 72 20.40 -17.75 -26.92
N ASP A 73 21.71 -17.54 -27.00
CA ASP A 73 22.73 -18.56 -27.25
C ASP A 73 23.28 -19.21 -25.96
N GLY A 74 22.63 -18.99 -24.81
CA GLY A 74 22.91 -19.67 -23.55
C GLY A 74 24.04 -19.06 -22.70
N ARG A 75 24.52 -17.84 -23.00
CA ARG A 75 25.59 -17.20 -22.20
C ARG A 75 25.00 -16.32 -21.10
N LEU A 76 25.47 -16.49 -19.87
CA LEU A 76 25.10 -15.64 -18.75
C LEU A 76 26.31 -14.83 -18.28
N PHE A 77 26.20 -13.51 -18.31
CA PHE A 77 27.28 -12.60 -17.96
C PHE A 77 27.15 -12.07 -16.53
N ILE A 78 28.18 -12.29 -15.74
CA ILE A 78 28.29 -11.77 -14.37
C ILE A 78 29.64 -11.07 -14.17
N SER A 79 29.71 -10.20 -13.17
CA SER A 79 30.95 -9.52 -12.80
C SER A 79 31.22 -9.70 -11.31
N GLY A 80 32.47 -10.01 -10.96
CA GLY A 80 32.89 -10.26 -9.58
C GLY A 80 34.40 -10.18 -9.41
N ARG A 81 34.98 -10.94 -8.46
CA ARG A 81 36.39 -10.76 -8.07
C ARG A 81 37.43 -11.35 -9.02
N ARG A 82 37.03 -12.21 -9.97
CA ARG A 82 37.95 -12.99 -10.81
C ARG A 82 37.36 -13.20 -12.19
N ASN A 83 38.24 -13.38 -13.18
CA ASN A 83 37.84 -13.86 -14.50
C ASN A 83 37.75 -15.40 -14.47
N GLN A 84 36.58 -15.94 -14.78
CA GLN A 84 36.37 -17.38 -14.85
C GLN A 84 35.15 -17.75 -15.68
N ARG A 85 35.13 -18.99 -16.18
CA ARG A 85 34.00 -19.53 -16.94
C ARG A 85 33.55 -20.85 -16.35
N THR A 86 32.25 -21.09 -16.41
CA THR A 86 31.67 -22.36 -16.00
C THR A 86 30.58 -22.74 -16.99
N ARG A 87 30.80 -23.85 -17.68
CA ARG A 87 29.82 -24.41 -18.62
C ARG A 87 29.04 -25.51 -17.92
N LEU A 88 27.72 -25.37 -17.94
CA LEU A 88 26.73 -26.32 -17.42
C LEU A 88 25.82 -26.68 -18.59
N ARG A 89 26.24 -27.67 -19.39
CA ARG A 89 25.54 -28.08 -20.61
C ARG A 89 25.32 -26.90 -21.58
N THR A 90 24.07 -26.52 -21.87
CA THR A 90 23.73 -25.38 -22.75
C THR A 90 23.98 -24.00 -22.12
N LEU A 91 24.13 -23.92 -20.81
CA LEU A 91 24.44 -22.67 -20.12
C LEU A 91 25.96 -22.46 -20.00
N GLU A 92 26.44 -21.28 -20.39
CA GLU A 92 27.81 -20.84 -20.13
C GLU A 92 27.80 -19.58 -19.26
N ILE A 93 28.20 -19.72 -17.99
CA ILE A 93 28.36 -18.59 -17.08
C ILE A 93 29.76 -18.01 -17.29
N ILE A 94 29.80 -16.74 -17.68
CA ILE A 94 31.01 -15.98 -17.95
C ILE A 94 31.11 -14.90 -16.88
N GLN A 95 32.07 -15.08 -15.96
CA GLN A 95 32.40 -14.09 -14.95
C GLN A 95 33.61 -13.28 -15.39
N ASN A 96 33.43 -11.96 -15.46
CA ASN A 96 34.53 -11.03 -15.59
C ASN A 96 34.89 -10.39 -14.25
N GLU A 97 36.11 -9.88 -14.18
CA GLU A 97 36.54 -9.02 -13.10
C GLU A 97 35.74 -7.71 -13.15
N ALA A 98 35.07 -7.40 -12.04
CA ALA A 98 34.35 -6.17 -11.82
C ALA A 98 35.31 -4.98 -11.85
N PRO A 99 34.86 -3.80 -12.32
CA PRO A 99 35.67 -2.60 -12.20
C PRO A 99 35.86 -2.20 -10.73
N LYS A 100 36.77 -1.24 -10.50
CA LYS A 100 37.13 -0.77 -9.16
C LYS A 100 35.92 -0.18 -8.40
N HIS A 101 35.02 0.51 -9.10
CA HIS A 101 33.87 1.23 -8.53
C HIS A 101 32.60 0.91 -9.33
N PRO A 102 32.09 -0.34 -9.26
CA PRO A 102 30.91 -0.74 -10.03
C PRO A 102 29.66 -0.04 -9.48
N SER A 103 28.80 0.44 -10.37
CA SER A 103 27.48 0.94 -9.99
C SER A 103 26.42 -0.15 -10.20
N THR A 104 25.90 -0.70 -9.10
CA THR A 104 24.87 -1.76 -9.11
C THR A 104 23.50 -1.26 -8.68
N ALA A 105 22.47 -2.04 -9.01
CA ALA A 105 21.09 -1.89 -8.57
C ALA A 105 20.51 -3.28 -8.30
N ILE A 106 19.53 -3.38 -7.39
CA ILE A 106 18.87 -4.66 -7.07
C ILE A 106 17.85 -4.96 -8.17
N ALA A 107 17.95 -6.16 -8.77
CA ALA A 107 16.97 -6.72 -9.68
C ALA A 107 16.22 -7.89 -9.02
N VAL A 108 14.94 -8.04 -9.32
CA VAL A 108 14.11 -9.17 -8.86
C VAL A 108 13.82 -10.07 -10.07
N ILE A 109 14.09 -11.36 -9.92
CA ILE A 109 13.99 -12.36 -10.99
C ILE A 109 13.12 -13.50 -10.49
N GLY A 110 12.08 -13.85 -11.24
CA GLY A 110 11.21 -14.98 -10.93
C GLY A 110 11.58 -16.23 -11.73
N ASP A 111 11.55 -17.38 -11.08
CA ASP A 111 11.61 -18.70 -11.71
C ASP A 111 10.69 -19.70 -10.98
N ASP A 112 10.67 -20.97 -11.38
CA ASP A 112 9.80 -22.00 -10.80
C ASP A 112 10.08 -22.31 -9.31
N LEU A 113 11.16 -21.77 -8.74
CA LEU A 113 11.50 -21.89 -7.31
C LEU A 113 11.16 -20.62 -6.51
N GLY A 114 10.52 -19.63 -7.14
CA GLY A 114 10.12 -18.37 -6.54
C GLY A 114 10.95 -17.19 -7.04
N GLU A 115 10.91 -16.08 -6.31
CA GLU A 115 11.67 -14.88 -6.66
C GLU A 115 13.07 -14.88 -6.03
N LEU A 116 14.00 -14.23 -6.71
CA LEU A 116 15.38 -14.04 -6.28
C LEU A 116 15.75 -12.56 -6.45
N ARG A 117 16.29 -11.95 -5.40
CA ARG A 117 16.87 -10.60 -5.47
C ARG A 117 18.35 -10.73 -5.76
N VAL A 118 18.82 -10.15 -6.86
CA VAL A 118 20.23 -10.17 -7.26
C VAL A 118 20.73 -8.77 -7.53
N ASP A 119 22.01 -8.52 -7.24
CA ASP A 119 22.66 -7.32 -7.74
C ASP A 119 22.83 -7.43 -9.25
N ALA A 120 22.55 -6.33 -9.96
CA ALA A 120 22.75 -6.18 -11.38
C ALA A 120 23.40 -4.83 -11.69
N SER A 121 24.00 -4.71 -12.87
CA SER A 121 24.56 -3.44 -13.33
C SER A 121 23.46 -2.38 -13.46
N SER A 122 23.62 -1.26 -12.75
CA SER A 122 22.71 -0.10 -12.86
C SER A 122 22.61 0.42 -14.31
N PRO A 123 21.56 1.18 -14.69
CA PRO A 123 21.37 1.70 -16.05
C PRO A 123 22.61 2.36 -16.67
N ARG A 124 23.29 3.21 -15.91
CA ARG A 124 24.55 3.86 -16.31
C ARG A 124 25.71 2.87 -16.48
N GLN A 125 25.85 1.91 -15.57
CA GLN A 125 26.91 0.90 -15.60
C GLN A 125 26.76 -0.03 -16.81
N ARG A 126 25.56 -0.58 -17.04
CA ARG A 126 25.30 -1.47 -18.18
C ARG A 126 25.46 -0.77 -19.53
N PHE A 127 25.09 0.50 -19.62
CA PHE A 127 25.28 1.26 -20.85
C PHE A 127 26.77 1.48 -21.11
N LEU A 128 27.54 1.85 -20.09
CA LEU A 128 28.98 1.99 -20.19
C LEU A 128 29.67 0.66 -20.55
N GLU A 129 29.20 -0.45 -19.97
CA GLU A 129 29.70 -1.79 -20.28
C GLU A 129 29.53 -2.19 -21.75
N ALA A 130 28.51 -1.67 -22.43
CA ALA A 130 28.29 -1.90 -23.85
C ALA A 130 29.43 -1.34 -24.74
N PHE A 131 30.25 -0.44 -24.23
CA PHE A 131 31.38 0.16 -24.96
C PHE A 131 32.73 -0.44 -24.59
N ARG A 132 32.79 -1.43 -23.68
CA ARG A 132 34.05 -2.06 -23.28
C ARG A 132 34.85 -2.58 -24.47
N LEU A 133 36.10 -2.14 -24.57
CA LEU A 133 36.99 -2.55 -25.65
C LEU A 133 37.37 -4.03 -25.51
N ARG A 134 37.28 -4.77 -26.62
CA ARG A 134 37.71 -6.19 -26.72
C ARG A 134 37.08 -7.09 -25.65
N SER A 135 35.83 -6.83 -25.28
CA SER A 135 35.11 -7.60 -24.27
C SER A 135 33.98 -8.41 -24.91
N GLU A 136 33.92 -9.70 -24.58
CA GLU A 136 32.76 -10.53 -24.93
C GLU A 136 31.46 -9.98 -24.34
N HIS A 137 31.54 -9.25 -23.21
CA HIS A 137 30.40 -8.53 -22.63
C HIS A 137 29.84 -7.53 -23.64
N ALA A 138 30.67 -6.62 -24.16
CA ALA A 138 30.23 -5.62 -25.11
C ALA A 138 29.72 -6.23 -26.42
N SER A 139 30.30 -7.34 -26.86
CA SER A 139 29.87 -8.04 -28.10
C SER A 139 28.49 -8.68 -28.00
N ALA A 140 28.03 -9.00 -26.77
CA ALA A 140 26.71 -9.55 -26.52
C ALA A 140 25.60 -8.47 -26.51
N VAL A 141 25.97 -7.19 -26.46
CA VAL A 141 25.01 -6.07 -26.49
C VAL A 141 24.78 -5.64 -27.93
N THR A 142 23.59 -5.93 -28.45
CA THR A 142 23.19 -5.56 -29.83
C THR A 142 23.04 -4.04 -29.99
N ALA A 143 23.01 -3.57 -31.24
CA ALA A 143 22.76 -2.16 -31.54
C ALA A 143 21.40 -1.69 -30.99
N ASP A 144 20.37 -2.52 -31.07
CA ASP A 144 19.03 -2.23 -30.52
C ASP A 144 19.04 -2.14 -28.99
N MET A 145 19.72 -3.06 -28.31
CA MET A 145 19.88 -3.01 -26.86
C MET A 145 20.59 -1.73 -26.42
N ARG A 146 21.63 -1.33 -27.16
CA ARG A 146 22.38 -0.09 -26.92
C ARG A 146 21.51 1.16 -27.13
N ALA A 147 20.68 1.17 -28.17
CA ALA A 147 19.73 2.25 -28.42
C ALA A 147 18.66 2.36 -27.31
N GLN A 148 18.15 1.22 -26.83
CA GLN A 148 17.19 1.18 -25.72
C GLN A 148 17.80 1.69 -24.40
N MET A 149 19.03 1.27 -24.09
CA MET A 149 19.76 1.77 -22.91
C MET A 149 20.01 3.27 -23.00
N ALA A 150 20.37 3.79 -24.17
CA ALA A 150 20.54 5.22 -24.39
C ALA A 150 19.24 5.99 -24.18
N ALA A 151 18.14 5.56 -24.81
CA ALA A 151 16.82 6.19 -24.65
C ALA A 151 16.39 6.26 -23.17
N ARG A 152 16.61 5.17 -22.43
CA ARG A 152 16.34 5.10 -20.99
C ARG A 152 17.16 6.12 -20.19
N LEU A 153 18.45 6.26 -20.47
CA LEU A 153 19.31 7.23 -19.78
C LEU A 153 18.93 8.68 -20.09
N VAL A 154 18.58 8.99 -21.34
CA VAL A 154 18.10 10.33 -21.73
C VAL A 154 16.80 10.67 -21.02
N GLU A 155 15.91 9.70 -20.87
CA GLU A 155 14.68 9.88 -20.11
C GLU A 155 14.94 10.13 -18.62
N GLU A 156 15.88 9.39 -18.01
CA GLU A 156 16.27 9.54 -16.61
C GLU A 156 16.92 10.91 -16.31
N HIS A 157 17.78 11.39 -17.20
CA HIS A 157 18.53 12.63 -17.01
C HIS A 157 17.95 13.83 -17.77
N GLY A 158 16.81 13.67 -18.45
CA GLY A 158 16.07 14.70 -19.17
C GLY A 158 16.66 15.12 -20.52
N THR A 159 17.99 15.08 -20.70
CA THR A 159 18.64 15.41 -21.97
C THR A 159 19.78 14.44 -22.31
N PRO A 160 20.12 14.28 -23.61
CA PRO A 160 21.29 13.50 -24.01
C PRO A 160 22.59 13.96 -23.37
N GLN A 161 22.76 15.28 -23.17
CA GLN A 161 23.94 15.82 -22.53
C GLN A 161 24.01 15.43 -21.05
N ALA A 162 22.91 15.61 -20.29
CA ALA A 162 22.88 15.26 -18.88
C ALA A 162 23.06 13.74 -18.66
N ALA A 163 22.53 12.92 -19.56
CA ALA A 163 22.77 11.48 -19.56
C ALA A 163 24.24 11.14 -19.82
N ALA A 164 24.88 11.83 -20.77
CA ALA A 164 26.29 11.66 -21.06
C ALA A 164 27.16 12.05 -19.87
N ASP A 165 26.88 13.19 -19.24
CA ASP A 165 27.58 13.68 -18.06
C ASP A 165 27.52 12.66 -16.90
N ALA A 166 26.34 12.07 -16.65
CA ALA A 166 26.13 11.06 -15.61
C ALA A 166 26.91 9.76 -15.88
N VAL A 167 26.94 9.30 -17.13
CA VAL A 167 27.75 8.14 -17.56
C VAL A 167 29.23 8.46 -17.47
N TRP A 168 29.62 9.70 -17.78
CA TRP A 168 31.02 10.16 -17.78
C TRP A 168 31.61 10.24 -16.36
N VAL A 169 30.82 10.62 -15.36
CA VAL A 169 31.22 10.55 -13.94
C VAL A 169 31.61 9.11 -13.58
N LEU A 170 30.76 8.14 -13.91
CA LEU A 170 31.02 6.73 -13.63
C LEU A 170 32.22 6.18 -14.44
N ALA A 171 32.40 6.65 -15.67
CA ALA A 171 33.54 6.28 -16.50
C ALA A 171 34.86 6.75 -15.88
N ARG A 172 34.90 7.97 -15.33
CA ARG A 172 36.08 8.52 -14.64
C ARG A 172 36.41 7.74 -13.38
N GLU A 173 35.41 7.44 -12.56
CA GLU A 173 35.57 6.64 -11.34
C GLU A 173 36.17 5.26 -11.64
N ASN A 174 35.80 4.66 -12.76
CA ASN A 174 36.29 3.35 -13.18
C ASN A 174 37.54 3.39 -14.08
N GLU A 175 38.11 4.57 -14.36
CA GLU A 175 39.23 4.78 -15.29
C GLU A 175 38.93 4.28 -16.74
N TRP A 176 37.65 4.29 -17.13
CA TRP A 176 37.12 3.80 -18.42
C TRP A 176 36.91 4.94 -19.43
N TYR A 177 37.96 5.73 -19.67
CA TYR A 177 37.87 6.96 -20.48
C TYR A 177 37.43 6.72 -21.93
N ARG A 178 37.93 5.66 -22.58
CA ARG A 178 37.61 5.37 -23.99
C ARG A 178 36.17 4.87 -24.15
N GLU A 179 35.71 4.06 -23.20
CA GLU A 179 34.34 3.57 -23.13
C GLU A 179 33.36 4.74 -22.95
N GLY A 180 33.70 5.67 -22.06
CA GLY A 180 32.89 6.87 -21.86
C GLY A 180 32.83 7.76 -23.11
N GLU A 181 33.92 7.92 -23.88
CA GLU A 181 33.92 8.72 -25.11
C GLU A 181 33.00 8.09 -26.16
N GLY A 182 33.01 6.76 -26.23
CA GLY A 182 32.09 5.99 -27.06
C GLY A 182 30.63 6.16 -26.63
N ALA A 183 30.38 6.10 -25.33
CA ALA A 183 29.04 6.23 -24.74
C ALA A 183 28.47 7.64 -24.94
N GLU A 184 29.26 8.68 -24.68
CA GLU A 184 28.91 10.08 -24.90
C GLU A 184 28.61 10.33 -26.38
N ARG A 185 29.50 9.92 -27.29
CA ARG A 185 29.27 10.07 -28.73
C ARG A 185 27.99 9.39 -29.19
N PHE A 186 27.67 8.22 -28.63
CA PHE A 186 26.44 7.50 -28.96
C PHE A 186 25.19 8.22 -28.44
N LEU A 187 25.21 8.75 -27.22
CA LEU A 187 24.11 9.52 -26.64
C LEU A 187 23.86 10.82 -27.42
N LEU A 188 24.92 11.52 -27.81
CA LEU A 188 24.84 12.81 -28.50
C LEU A 188 24.49 12.68 -29.99
N ALA A 189 24.70 11.51 -30.61
CA ALA A 189 24.39 11.26 -32.02
C ALA A 189 22.89 11.10 -32.33
N GLN A 190 22.00 11.21 -31.34
CA GLN A 190 20.54 11.06 -31.45
C GLN A 190 20.09 9.85 -32.31
N PRO A 191 20.42 8.59 -31.91
CA PRO A 191 19.85 7.44 -32.58
C PRO A 191 18.33 7.43 -32.41
N GLY A 192 17.60 7.35 -33.53
CA GLY A 192 16.13 7.35 -33.56
C GLY A 192 15.55 6.30 -32.61
N VAL A 193 14.43 6.66 -31.98
CA VAL A 193 13.70 5.86 -30.99
C VAL A 193 13.25 4.55 -31.63
N ALA A 194 14.08 3.50 -31.56
CA ALA A 194 13.65 2.15 -31.86
C ALA A 194 12.67 1.71 -30.77
N LYS A 195 11.46 1.31 -31.18
CA LYS A 195 10.37 0.89 -30.29
C LYS A 195 10.82 -0.36 -29.53
N ALA A 196 10.90 -0.24 -28.20
CA ALA A 196 11.27 -1.36 -27.33
C ALA A 196 10.29 -2.54 -27.54
N PRO A 197 10.75 -3.79 -27.49
CA PRO A 197 9.86 -4.92 -27.31
C PRO A 197 9.14 -4.74 -25.97
N VAL A 198 7.81 -4.70 -26.02
CA VAL A 198 6.96 -4.48 -24.85
C VAL A 198 7.14 -5.67 -23.91
N ASN A 199 7.69 -5.41 -22.72
CA ASN A 199 7.68 -6.39 -21.64
C ASN A 199 6.22 -6.79 -21.39
N LYS A 200 5.90 -8.09 -21.43
CA LYS A 200 4.53 -8.57 -21.16
C LYS A 200 4.06 -8.25 -19.73
N ALA A 201 4.99 -7.94 -18.82
CA ALA A 201 4.69 -7.45 -17.48
C ALA A 201 4.43 -5.94 -17.41
N ALA A 202 4.56 -5.21 -18.53
CA ALA A 202 4.24 -3.79 -18.58
C ALA A 202 2.75 -3.56 -18.28
N LEU A 203 2.47 -2.47 -17.59
CA LEU A 203 1.16 -2.04 -17.15
C LEU A 203 0.94 -0.62 -17.65
N ASP A 204 -0.26 -0.34 -18.13
CA ASP A 204 -0.64 1.01 -18.54
C ASP A 204 -2.12 1.24 -18.23
N LEU A 205 -2.37 1.89 -17.08
CA LEU A 205 -3.70 2.09 -16.53
C LEU A 205 -4.13 3.55 -16.61
N LEU A 206 -5.37 3.77 -17.03
CA LEU A 206 -6.10 5.02 -16.88
C LEU A 206 -6.56 5.16 -15.43
N VAL A 207 -6.15 6.25 -14.78
CA VAL A 207 -6.69 6.64 -13.47
C VAL A 207 -7.73 7.73 -13.69
N ALA A 208 -8.91 7.56 -13.10
CA ALA A 208 -10.02 8.50 -13.17
C ALA A 208 -10.56 8.82 -11.76
N TRP A 209 -11.16 9.99 -11.62
CA TRP A 209 -11.75 10.48 -10.38
C TRP A 209 -13.14 11.05 -10.66
N HIS A 210 -14.17 10.47 -10.03
CA HIS A 210 -15.59 10.75 -10.34
C HIS A 210 -15.92 10.62 -11.84
N GLY A 211 -15.35 9.61 -12.50
CA GLY A 211 -15.56 9.35 -13.93
C GLY A 211 -14.71 10.20 -14.89
N GLU A 212 -13.99 11.21 -14.39
CA GLU A 212 -13.12 12.06 -15.21
C GLU A 212 -11.68 11.53 -15.21
N PRO A 213 -11.08 11.26 -16.39
CA PRO A 213 -9.68 10.83 -16.48
C PRO A 213 -8.69 11.84 -15.90
N LEU A 214 -7.91 11.42 -14.91
CA LEU A 214 -6.84 12.21 -14.30
C LEU A 214 -5.51 12.07 -15.04
N GLY A 215 -5.21 10.89 -15.56
CA GLY A 215 -3.90 10.59 -16.16
C GLY A 215 -3.69 9.11 -16.41
N ARG A 216 -2.46 8.73 -16.77
CA ARG A 216 -2.04 7.34 -16.95
C ARG A 216 -0.97 6.98 -15.94
N LEU A 217 -1.16 5.84 -15.29
CA LEU A 217 -0.20 5.20 -14.41
C LEU A 217 0.41 4.02 -15.17
N THR A 218 1.71 4.09 -15.44
CA THR A 218 2.42 3.05 -16.18
C THR A 218 3.46 2.36 -15.31
N HIS A 219 3.69 1.08 -15.55
CA HIS A 219 4.83 0.34 -15.01
C HIS A 219 5.51 -0.41 -16.14
N ASP A 220 6.80 -0.19 -16.38
CA ASP A 220 7.53 -0.78 -17.53
C ASP A 220 8.09 -2.20 -17.25
N GLY A 221 7.91 -2.67 -16.01
CA GLY A 221 8.50 -3.91 -15.49
C GLY A 221 9.62 -3.66 -14.49
N PHE A 222 10.05 -2.41 -14.32
CA PHE A 222 11.06 -1.98 -13.37
C PHE A 222 10.55 -0.87 -12.44
N GLU A 223 9.86 0.14 -12.99
CA GLU A 223 9.46 1.34 -12.24
C GLU A 223 8.05 1.82 -12.57
N TRP A 224 7.43 2.48 -11.60
CA TRP A 224 6.18 3.21 -11.75
C TRP A 224 6.40 4.61 -12.32
N ARG A 225 5.45 5.08 -13.13
CA ARG A 225 5.44 6.44 -13.68
C ARG A 225 4.03 6.99 -13.74
N TRP A 226 3.87 8.23 -13.29
CA TRP A 226 2.62 8.97 -13.40
C TRP A 226 2.67 10.02 -14.52
N LYS A 227 1.74 9.92 -15.48
CA LYS A 227 1.56 10.90 -16.55
C LYS A 227 0.21 11.61 -16.40
N PRO A 228 0.16 12.86 -15.90
CA PRO A 228 -1.08 13.60 -15.77
C PRO A 228 -1.74 13.88 -17.14
N GLY A 229 -3.06 13.93 -17.17
CA GLY A 229 -3.87 14.27 -18.34
C GLY A 229 -3.84 15.78 -18.67
N ARG A 230 -4.13 16.13 -19.93
CA ARG A 230 -4.09 17.53 -20.42
C ARG A 230 -5.10 18.48 -19.76
N ARG A 231 -6.21 17.97 -19.24
CA ARG A 231 -7.28 18.71 -18.54
C ARG A 231 -7.40 18.20 -17.09
N ALA A 232 -6.29 18.06 -16.39
CA ALA A 232 -6.36 17.67 -14.98
C ALA A 232 -6.96 18.85 -14.19
N GLY A 233 -8.00 18.58 -13.40
CA GLY A 233 -8.48 19.49 -12.37
C GLY A 233 -7.42 19.64 -11.25
N PRO A 234 -7.81 19.63 -9.97
CA PRO A 234 -6.83 19.63 -8.89
C PRO A 234 -5.83 18.46 -9.02
N ALA A 235 -4.55 18.71 -8.73
CA ALA A 235 -3.52 17.68 -8.72
C ALA A 235 -3.71 16.73 -7.52
N LEU A 236 -4.53 15.69 -7.70
CA LEU A 236 -4.79 14.68 -6.67
C LEU A 236 -3.63 13.68 -6.55
N VAL A 237 -3.24 13.08 -7.68
CA VAL A 237 -2.10 12.14 -7.75
C VAL A 237 -0.81 12.93 -7.95
N ARG A 238 0.17 12.70 -7.07
CA ARG A 238 1.47 13.36 -7.07
C ARG A 238 2.58 12.32 -7.09
N GLU A 239 3.50 12.44 -8.04
CA GLU A 239 4.73 11.65 -8.06
C GLU A 239 5.80 12.43 -7.29
N THR A 240 5.97 12.06 -6.04
CA THR A 240 6.91 12.66 -5.07
C THR A 240 8.28 12.00 -5.15
N THR A 241 8.30 10.68 -5.34
CA THR A 241 9.52 9.88 -5.51
C THR A 241 9.51 9.21 -6.88
N PRO A 242 10.38 9.62 -7.82
CA PRO A 242 10.47 9.01 -9.15
C PRO A 242 10.67 7.48 -9.08
N GLY A 243 10.00 6.76 -9.97
CA GLY A 243 10.10 5.30 -10.08
C GLY A 243 9.26 4.50 -9.07
N LYS A 244 8.67 5.15 -8.06
CA LYS A 244 7.78 4.51 -7.08
C LYS A 244 6.32 4.77 -7.40
N LEU A 245 5.45 3.87 -6.92
CA LEU A 245 4.02 4.09 -7.00
C LEU A 245 3.67 5.39 -6.24
N PRO A 246 2.89 6.31 -6.82
CA PRO A 246 2.47 7.50 -6.10
C PRO A 246 1.79 7.15 -4.77
N ALA A 247 2.22 7.76 -3.66
CA ALA A 247 1.74 7.40 -2.32
C ALA A 247 0.21 7.50 -2.18
N PHE A 248 -0.44 8.42 -2.92
CA PHE A 248 -1.91 8.48 -3.00
C PHE A 248 -2.51 7.19 -3.55
N ILE A 249 -1.97 6.64 -4.65
CA ILE A 249 -2.45 5.39 -5.24
C ILE A 249 -2.12 4.21 -4.35
N GLU A 250 -0.91 4.15 -3.78
CA GLU A 250 -0.51 3.11 -2.83
C GLU A 250 -1.47 3.06 -1.64
N SER A 251 -1.89 4.22 -1.12
CA SER A 251 -2.78 4.30 0.05
C SER A 251 -4.18 3.71 -0.16
N LEU A 252 -4.61 3.58 -1.43
CA LEU A 252 -5.90 2.99 -1.82
C LEU A 252 -5.88 1.46 -1.85
N LEU A 253 -4.69 0.85 -1.88
CA LEU A 253 -4.55 -0.59 -2.06
C LEU A 253 -4.98 -1.38 -0.82
N PRO A 254 -5.52 -2.59 -1.00
CA PRO A 254 -5.80 -3.50 0.10
C PRO A 254 -4.59 -3.79 0.98
N GLU A 255 -4.83 -4.06 2.26
CA GLU A 255 -3.82 -4.51 3.22
C GLU A 255 -4.32 -5.74 3.98
N GLY A 256 -3.41 -6.38 4.72
CA GLY A 256 -3.73 -7.46 5.65
C GLY A 256 -4.51 -8.61 5.00
N TRP A 257 -5.66 -8.94 5.59
CA TRP A 257 -6.48 -10.09 5.16
C TRP A 257 -6.89 -10.02 3.69
N LEU A 258 -7.29 -8.84 3.20
CA LEU A 258 -7.83 -8.72 1.84
C LEU A 258 -6.73 -8.95 0.80
N ALA A 259 -5.53 -8.39 1.01
CA ALA A 259 -4.38 -8.62 0.13
C ALA A 259 -3.97 -10.10 0.09
N GLN A 260 -4.00 -10.79 1.24
CA GLN A 260 -3.71 -12.22 1.35
C GLN A 260 -4.71 -13.08 0.59
N VAL A 261 -6.01 -12.78 0.74
CA VAL A 261 -7.11 -13.52 0.11
C VAL A 261 -7.14 -13.32 -1.40
N LEU A 262 -6.79 -12.12 -1.88
CA LEU A 262 -6.70 -11.85 -3.31
C LEU A 262 -5.43 -12.41 -3.94
N HIS A 263 -4.54 -13.02 -3.14
CA HIS A 263 -3.23 -13.52 -3.55
C HIS A 263 -2.45 -12.47 -4.35
N GLU A 264 -2.58 -11.20 -3.96
CA GLU A 264 -1.90 -10.08 -4.59
C GLU A 264 -0.46 -10.05 -4.08
N ARG A 265 0.50 -10.34 -4.96
CA ARG A 265 1.92 -10.43 -4.60
C ARG A 265 2.59 -9.06 -4.54
N ASP A 266 2.12 -8.14 -5.36
CA ASP A 266 2.62 -6.78 -5.47
C ASP A 266 1.52 -5.78 -5.86
N GLU A 267 1.87 -4.49 -5.88
CA GLU A 267 0.93 -3.42 -6.22
C GLU A 267 0.39 -3.52 -7.66
N ARG A 268 1.14 -4.14 -8.59
CA ARG A 268 0.73 -4.26 -9.99
C ARG A 268 -0.41 -5.26 -10.11
N GLU A 269 -0.33 -6.39 -9.42
CA GLU A 269 -1.38 -7.39 -9.40
C GLU A 269 -2.65 -6.85 -8.74
N ALA A 270 -2.50 -6.11 -7.63
CA ALA A 270 -3.62 -5.42 -6.97
C ALA A 270 -4.32 -4.41 -7.89
N LEU A 271 -3.54 -3.61 -8.63
CA LEU A 271 -4.06 -2.63 -9.59
C LEU A 271 -4.64 -3.26 -10.87
N ARG A 272 -4.23 -4.48 -11.25
CA ARG A 272 -4.87 -5.24 -12.34
C ARG A 272 -6.20 -5.86 -11.93
N ARG A 273 -6.33 -6.29 -10.67
CA ARG A 273 -7.51 -7.00 -10.15
C ARG A 273 -8.59 -6.08 -9.59
N GLY A 274 -8.25 -4.89 -9.12
CA GLY A 274 -9.20 -3.91 -8.62
C GLY A 274 -9.48 -2.81 -9.64
N ARG A 275 -10.76 -2.47 -9.86
CA ARG A 275 -11.14 -1.36 -10.74
C ARG A 275 -11.63 -0.15 -9.97
N ARG A 276 -12.29 -0.35 -8.83
CA ARG A 276 -12.94 0.70 -8.02
C ARG A 276 -12.28 0.82 -6.66
N TYR A 277 -12.10 2.04 -6.19
CA TYR A 277 -11.44 2.37 -4.92
C TYR A 277 -12.22 3.47 -4.18
N MET A 278 -11.80 3.75 -2.94
CA MET A 278 -12.33 4.89 -2.18
C MET A 278 -12.26 6.20 -2.99
N SER A 279 -13.11 7.15 -2.61
CA SER A 279 -13.19 8.50 -3.16
C SER A 279 -13.56 8.57 -4.65
N ASN A 280 -14.33 7.60 -5.15
CA ASN A 280 -14.67 7.47 -6.57
C ASN A 280 -13.43 7.43 -7.47
N ILE A 281 -12.35 6.83 -6.98
CA ILE A 281 -11.16 6.56 -7.80
C ILE A 281 -11.38 5.27 -8.56
N VAL A 282 -11.15 5.34 -9.87
CA VAL A 282 -11.26 4.19 -10.78
C VAL A 282 -9.93 4.03 -11.50
N ILE A 283 -9.40 2.81 -11.53
CA ILE A 283 -8.15 2.47 -12.21
C ILE A 283 -8.44 1.31 -13.16
N VAL A 284 -8.34 1.57 -14.46
CA VAL A 284 -8.77 0.65 -15.53
C VAL A 284 -7.86 0.74 -16.75
N GLU A 285 -7.93 -0.18 -17.70
CA GLU A 285 -7.04 -0.13 -18.88
C GLU A 285 -7.51 0.92 -19.91
N GLY A 286 -8.83 1.12 -20.00
CA GLY A 286 -9.45 1.92 -21.04
C GLY A 286 -10.71 2.68 -20.61
N ARG A 287 -11.18 3.56 -21.50
CA ARG A 287 -12.36 4.42 -21.26
C ARG A 287 -13.68 3.66 -21.29
N GLU A 288 -13.76 2.56 -22.05
CA GLU A 288 -14.96 1.73 -22.12
C GLU A 288 -15.23 1.06 -20.77
N GLU A 289 -14.20 0.52 -20.13
CA GLU A 289 -14.30 -0.03 -18.77
C GLU A 289 -14.71 1.03 -17.75
N LEU A 290 -14.12 2.23 -17.84
CA LEU A 290 -14.49 3.36 -16.99
C LEU A 290 -15.98 3.71 -17.11
N ALA A 291 -16.51 3.75 -18.34
CA ALA A 291 -17.90 4.12 -18.60
C ALA A 291 -18.92 3.05 -18.15
N ALA A 292 -18.48 1.79 -17.99
CA ALA A 292 -19.33 0.69 -17.56
C ALA A 292 -19.50 0.61 -16.03
N LEU A 293 -18.66 1.30 -15.26
CA LEU A 293 -18.65 1.22 -13.79
C LEU A 293 -19.62 2.23 -13.16
N PRO A 294 -20.34 1.87 -12.09
CA PRO A 294 -21.24 2.79 -11.41
C PRO A 294 -20.45 3.87 -10.66
N ALA A 295 -21.00 5.09 -10.63
CA ALA A 295 -20.51 6.14 -9.74
C ALA A 295 -21.01 5.90 -8.32
N ASP A 296 -20.15 6.08 -7.33
CA ASP A 296 -20.52 6.03 -5.92
C ASP A 296 -21.15 7.36 -5.52
N ILE A 297 -22.46 7.34 -5.33
CA ILE A 297 -23.24 8.49 -4.90
C ILE A 297 -24.14 8.04 -3.74
N LEU A 298 -24.10 8.76 -2.63
CA LEU A 298 -24.94 8.50 -1.48
C LEU A 298 -26.35 9.03 -1.75
N THR A 299 -27.23 8.17 -2.25
CA THR A 299 -28.64 8.48 -2.49
C THR A 299 -29.53 8.12 -1.31
N THR A 300 -29.19 7.05 -0.60
CA THR A 300 -29.90 6.57 0.59
C THR A 300 -29.00 6.74 1.79
N THR A 301 -29.37 7.60 2.72
CA THR A 301 -28.58 7.88 3.93
C THR A 301 -28.87 6.85 5.02
N LEU A 302 -27.85 6.48 5.80
CA LEU A 302 -28.00 5.52 6.88
C LEU A 302 -28.95 6.03 7.97
N ALA A 303 -28.96 7.33 8.26
CA ALA A 303 -29.82 7.94 9.28
C ALA A 303 -31.32 7.58 9.17
N GLY A 304 -31.82 7.32 7.95
CA GLY A 304 -33.20 6.88 7.72
C GLY A 304 -33.50 5.44 8.15
N TYR A 305 -32.46 4.67 8.47
CA TYR A 305 -32.50 3.26 8.86
C TYR A 305 -31.78 3.00 10.18
N ILE A 306 -31.72 4.01 11.05
CA ILE A 306 -31.18 3.88 12.41
C ILE A 306 -32.31 4.06 13.42
N ASP A 307 -32.41 3.13 14.35
CA ASP A 307 -33.20 3.28 15.57
C ASP A 307 -32.33 2.93 16.78
N THR A 308 -32.09 3.89 17.67
CA THR A 308 -31.26 3.72 18.89
C THR A 308 -29.90 3.02 18.65
N GLY A 309 -29.25 3.32 17.52
CA GLY A 309 -27.96 2.73 17.15
C GLY A 309 -28.05 1.36 16.46
N ARG A 310 -29.26 0.79 16.30
CA ARG A 310 -29.52 -0.41 15.50
C ARG A 310 -29.83 -0.04 14.05
N PHE A 311 -29.27 -0.80 13.11
CA PHE A 311 -29.70 -0.77 11.72
C PHE A 311 -31.06 -1.45 11.55
N THR A 312 -32.03 -0.75 10.97
CA THR A 312 -33.42 -1.22 10.80
C THR A 312 -33.77 -1.68 9.39
N GLY A 313 -32.84 -1.53 8.44
CA GLY A 313 -33.00 -2.07 7.09
C GLY A 313 -32.84 -3.59 7.02
N ARG A 314 -32.89 -4.14 5.81
CA ARG A 314 -32.73 -5.58 5.56
C ARG A 314 -31.30 -5.89 5.13
N TYR A 315 -30.57 -6.67 5.92
CA TYR A 315 -29.27 -7.18 5.51
C TYR A 315 -29.43 -8.22 4.39
N ALA A 316 -28.73 -8.02 3.28
CA ALA A 316 -28.70 -8.91 2.12
C ALA A 316 -27.26 -9.04 1.58
N GLY A 317 -26.29 -9.14 2.51
CA GLY A 317 -24.87 -9.33 2.24
C GLY A 317 -24.39 -10.77 2.46
N PRO A 318 -23.07 -10.99 2.53
CA PRO A 318 -22.49 -12.29 2.85
C PRO A 318 -23.02 -12.83 4.19
N ALA A 319 -23.40 -14.10 4.21
CA ALA A 319 -23.77 -14.84 5.40
C ALA A 319 -22.90 -16.10 5.51
N ARG A 320 -23.11 -16.93 6.54
CA ARG A 320 -22.57 -18.30 6.52
C ARG A 320 -23.35 -19.10 5.48
N GLY A 321 -22.68 -19.93 4.69
CA GLY A 321 -23.35 -20.76 3.68
C GLY A 321 -24.08 -21.95 4.29
N GLU A 322 -24.96 -22.60 3.53
CA GLU A 322 -25.68 -23.81 3.96
C GLU A 322 -24.78 -25.06 4.04
N ILE A 323 -23.63 -25.05 3.34
CA ILE A 323 -22.69 -26.18 3.24
C ILE A 323 -21.30 -25.67 3.65
N GLU A 324 -20.90 -25.82 4.91
CA GLU A 324 -19.54 -25.62 5.47
C GLU A 324 -18.77 -24.31 5.12
N GLU A 325 -19.34 -23.39 4.34
CA GLU A 325 -18.69 -22.18 3.85
C GLU A 325 -18.68 -21.10 4.93
N THR A 326 -17.48 -20.63 5.27
CA THR A 326 -17.31 -19.56 6.25
C THR A 326 -17.66 -18.20 5.64
N PHE A 327 -17.99 -17.24 6.49
CA PHE A 327 -18.27 -15.86 6.07
C PHE A 327 -17.10 -15.26 5.27
N GLU A 328 -15.86 -15.56 5.69
CA GLU A 328 -14.63 -15.12 5.04
C GLU A 328 -14.49 -15.66 3.61
N GLN A 329 -14.88 -16.91 3.37
CA GLN A 329 -14.86 -17.53 2.04
C GLN A 329 -15.90 -16.88 1.12
N ASN A 330 -17.10 -16.60 1.64
CA ASN A 330 -18.13 -15.87 0.89
C ASN A 330 -17.70 -14.45 0.55
N LEU A 331 -17.04 -13.76 1.49
CA LEU A 331 -16.50 -12.44 1.25
C LEU A 331 -15.35 -12.45 0.24
N ALA A 332 -14.45 -13.43 0.31
CA ALA A 332 -13.38 -13.65 -0.66
C ALA A 332 -13.92 -13.78 -2.09
N ARG A 333 -15.02 -14.52 -2.26
CA ARG A 333 -15.69 -14.72 -3.55
C ARG A 333 -16.23 -13.41 -4.15
N ILE A 334 -16.72 -12.51 -3.31
CA ILE A 334 -17.16 -11.18 -3.75
C ILE A 334 -15.96 -10.36 -4.22
N PHE A 335 -14.87 -10.35 -3.45
CA PHE A 335 -13.65 -9.63 -3.83
C PHE A 335 -12.91 -10.26 -5.03
N ALA A 336 -13.19 -11.50 -5.41
CA ALA A 336 -12.63 -12.07 -6.65
C ALA A 336 -13.11 -11.34 -7.91
N ARG A 337 -14.24 -10.61 -7.85
CA ARG A 337 -14.74 -9.75 -8.94
C ARG A 337 -13.99 -8.43 -8.96
N ALA A 338 -13.63 -7.95 -10.15
CA ALA A 338 -12.83 -6.74 -10.32
C ALA A 338 -13.63 -5.44 -10.07
N GLU A 339 -14.95 -5.54 -10.25
CA GLU A 339 -15.95 -4.49 -10.05
C GLU A 339 -16.22 -4.23 -8.56
N THR A 340 -15.86 -5.18 -7.69
CA THR A 340 -15.96 -5.00 -6.24
C THR A 340 -14.97 -3.93 -5.77
N PRO A 341 -15.42 -2.88 -5.08
CA PRO A 341 -14.54 -1.84 -4.57
C PRO A 341 -13.46 -2.38 -3.65
N ARG A 342 -12.23 -1.91 -3.84
CA ARG A 342 -11.07 -2.21 -2.99
C ARG A 342 -10.99 -1.22 -1.84
N LEU A 343 -10.59 -1.73 -0.68
CA LEU A 343 -10.51 -0.98 0.57
C LEU A 343 -9.20 -1.33 1.29
N SER A 344 -8.50 -0.30 1.76
CA SER A 344 -7.31 -0.44 2.61
C SER A 344 -7.69 -0.81 4.06
N GLY A 345 -6.72 -1.30 4.82
CA GLY A 345 -6.83 -1.66 6.24
C GLY A 345 -6.73 -3.17 6.49
N VAL A 346 -6.30 -3.56 7.69
CA VAL A 346 -6.01 -4.96 8.04
C VAL A 346 -7.27 -5.75 8.40
N GLN A 347 -8.28 -5.08 8.97
CA GLN A 347 -9.54 -5.69 9.36
C GLN A 347 -10.37 -6.09 8.13
N ILE A 348 -11.04 -7.24 8.24
CA ILE A 348 -12.06 -7.69 7.29
C ILE A 348 -13.15 -6.62 7.18
N LYS A 349 -13.49 -6.25 5.95
CA LYS A 349 -14.53 -5.26 5.62
C LYS A 349 -15.19 -5.60 4.30
N ALA A 350 -16.46 -5.28 4.14
CA ALA A 350 -17.21 -5.51 2.91
C ALA A 350 -17.75 -4.18 2.35
N PRO A 351 -17.58 -3.90 1.05
CA PRO A 351 -18.19 -2.74 0.42
C PRO A 351 -19.68 -3.01 0.16
N MET A 352 -20.54 -2.14 0.69
CA MET A 352 -22.00 -2.30 0.65
C MET A 352 -22.70 -1.09 -0.01
N SER A 353 -23.89 -1.36 -0.54
CA SER A 353 -24.84 -0.38 -1.05
C SER A 353 -26.12 -0.45 -0.23
N LEU A 354 -26.58 0.70 0.28
CA LEU A 354 -27.90 0.83 0.89
C LEU A 354 -28.92 1.27 -0.18
N MET A 355 -29.81 0.36 -0.55
CA MET A 355 -30.80 0.57 -1.59
C MET A 355 -32.01 1.36 -1.06
N PRO A 356 -32.79 2.02 -1.93
CA PRO A 356 -33.95 2.83 -1.52
C PRO A 356 -35.05 2.05 -0.78
N ASP A 357 -35.10 0.72 -0.93
CA ASP A 357 -36.03 -0.15 -0.20
C ASP A 357 -35.49 -0.57 1.19
N GLY A 358 -34.33 -0.07 1.59
CA GLY A 358 -33.66 -0.40 2.84
C GLY A 358 -32.80 -1.66 2.80
N ALA A 359 -32.60 -2.28 1.63
CA ALA A 359 -31.71 -3.44 1.52
C ALA A 359 -30.24 -3.01 1.54
N LEU A 360 -29.44 -3.65 2.40
CA LEU A 360 -27.98 -3.50 2.43
C LEU A 360 -27.33 -4.66 1.66
N VAL A 361 -26.86 -4.41 0.43
CA VAL A 361 -26.36 -5.42 -0.51
C VAL A 361 -24.87 -5.19 -0.85
N PRO A 362 -24.11 -6.19 -1.32
CA PRO A 362 -22.73 -5.99 -1.76
C PRO A 362 -22.64 -5.00 -2.93
N ALA A 363 -21.69 -4.07 -2.88
CA ALA A 363 -21.53 -3.01 -3.88
C ALA A 363 -20.74 -3.45 -5.13
N ILE A 364 -21.02 -4.63 -5.69
CA ILE A 364 -20.34 -5.14 -6.89
C ILE A 364 -20.76 -4.28 -8.11
N ASP A 365 -22.04 -4.37 -8.48
CA ASP A 365 -22.64 -3.64 -9.60
C ASP A 365 -23.45 -2.41 -9.12
N GLN A 366 -23.42 -2.14 -7.81
CA GLN A 366 -24.15 -1.07 -7.16
C GLN A 366 -23.19 0.04 -6.67
N PRO A 367 -23.68 1.28 -6.48
CA PRO A 367 -22.91 2.35 -5.85
C PRO A 367 -22.40 1.93 -4.46
N PHE A 368 -21.10 2.13 -4.23
CA PHE A 368 -20.51 1.79 -2.95
C PHE A 368 -20.72 2.93 -1.96
N THR A 369 -21.68 2.76 -1.05
CA THR A 369 -22.15 3.84 -0.18
C THR A 369 -21.85 3.61 1.30
N HIS A 370 -21.67 2.35 1.72
CA HIS A 370 -21.50 1.99 3.13
C HIS A 370 -20.44 0.91 3.28
N ILE A 371 -19.68 0.96 4.38
CA ILE A 371 -18.70 -0.07 4.73
C ILE A 371 -19.30 -0.94 5.83
N LEU A 372 -19.36 -2.25 5.60
CA LEU A 372 -19.69 -3.22 6.64
C LEU A 372 -18.41 -3.76 7.27
N LYS A 373 -18.32 -3.68 8.59
CA LYS A 373 -17.22 -4.18 9.41
C LYS A 373 -17.73 -5.33 10.26
N PRO A 374 -17.52 -6.58 9.84
CA PRO A 374 -17.91 -7.75 10.60
C PRO A 374 -17.07 -7.89 11.88
N ALA A 375 -17.56 -8.73 12.78
CA ALA A 375 -16.82 -9.16 13.95
C ALA A 375 -15.47 -9.79 13.57
N GLY A 376 -14.43 -9.50 14.36
CA GLY A 376 -13.15 -10.18 14.23
C GLY A 376 -13.21 -11.62 14.75
N THR A 377 -12.13 -12.35 14.57
CA THR A 377 -11.94 -13.70 15.11
C THR A 377 -10.92 -13.68 16.25
N ALA A 378 -10.75 -14.81 16.94
CA ALA A 378 -9.70 -15.01 17.95
C ALA A 378 -9.72 -13.98 19.10
N GLY A 379 -10.91 -13.64 19.61
CA GLY A 379 -11.06 -12.72 20.74
C GLY A 379 -11.37 -11.26 20.35
N PHE A 380 -11.52 -10.99 19.04
CA PHE A 380 -11.91 -9.68 18.50
C PHE A 380 -13.38 -9.62 18.06
N GLU A 381 -14.24 -10.52 18.58
CA GLU A 381 -15.65 -10.63 18.18
C GLU A 381 -16.46 -9.37 18.54
N THR A 382 -16.06 -8.65 19.60
CA THR A 382 -16.70 -7.41 20.06
C THR A 382 -16.17 -6.16 19.37
N LEU A 383 -15.25 -6.27 18.41
CA LEU A 383 -14.63 -5.13 17.73
C LEU A 383 -15.64 -4.15 17.12
N PRO A 384 -16.68 -4.59 16.38
CA PRO A 384 -17.70 -3.67 15.86
C PRO A 384 -18.46 -2.90 16.94
N VAL A 385 -18.73 -3.56 18.08
CA VAL A 385 -19.40 -2.96 19.23
C VAL A 385 -18.52 -1.90 19.89
N VAL A 386 -17.24 -2.20 20.11
CA VAL A 386 -16.29 -1.26 20.70
C VAL A 386 -16.09 -0.06 19.78
N GLU A 387 -15.95 -0.27 18.47
CA GLU A 387 -15.83 0.82 17.51
C GLU A 387 -17.08 1.72 17.52
N TRP A 388 -18.28 1.14 17.52
CA TRP A 388 -19.53 1.90 17.63
C TRP A 388 -19.58 2.77 18.90
N LEU A 389 -19.21 2.21 20.05
CA LEU A 389 -19.13 2.96 21.32
C LEU A 389 -18.16 4.15 21.20
N CYS A 390 -16.98 3.94 20.60
CA CYS A 390 -15.97 4.99 20.42
C CYS A 390 -16.43 6.08 19.45
N LEU A 391 -17.14 5.74 18.37
CA LEU A 391 -17.74 6.71 17.45
C LEU A 391 -18.84 7.55 18.15
N GLU A 392 -19.66 6.94 19.01
CA GLU A 392 -20.67 7.65 19.81
C GLU A 392 -20.06 8.58 20.86
N LEU A 393 -18.97 8.17 21.50
CA LEU A 393 -18.17 9.03 22.38
C LEU A 393 -17.57 10.19 21.60
N GLY A 394 -17.05 9.94 20.40
CA GLY A 394 -16.49 10.95 19.52
C GLY A 394 -17.52 11.98 19.04
N ARG A 395 -18.73 11.54 18.70
CA ARG A 395 -19.83 12.42 18.32
C ARG A 395 -20.19 13.37 19.47
N SER A 396 -20.23 12.85 20.69
CA SER A 396 -20.53 13.64 21.90
C SER A 396 -19.40 14.60 22.26
N ALA A 397 -18.16 14.22 21.95
CA ALA A 397 -16.96 15.04 22.08
C ALA A 397 -16.89 16.18 21.03
N GLY A 398 -17.85 16.27 20.11
CA GLY A 398 -17.97 17.35 19.13
C GLY A 398 -17.22 17.11 17.82
N PHE A 399 -16.73 15.89 17.57
CA PHE A 399 -16.18 15.55 16.26
C PHE A 399 -17.29 15.36 15.22
N ASP A 400 -16.98 15.67 13.96
CA ASP A 400 -17.76 15.14 12.85
C ASP A 400 -17.55 13.62 12.77
N VAL A 401 -18.62 12.86 12.74
CA VAL A 401 -18.62 11.39 12.76
C VAL A 401 -19.64 10.91 11.73
N PRO A 402 -19.26 10.03 10.78
CA PRO A 402 -20.22 9.47 9.84
C PRO A 402 -21.35 8.75 10.57
N ASP A 403 -22.51 8.67 9.94
CA ASP A 403 -23.58 7.83 10.49
C ASP A 403 -23.11 6.38 10.55
N ALA A 404 -23.36 5.73 11.68
CA ALA A 404 -22.96 4.36 11.92
C ALA A 404 -23.99 3.64 12.79
N ALA A 405 -24.18 2.35 12.53
CA ALA A 405 -25.14 1.53 13.27
C ALA A 405 -24.64 0.10 13.44
N LEU A 406 -25.01 -0.51 14.56
CA LEU A 406 -24.82 -1.93 14.77
C LEU A 406 -25.89 -2.71 13.99
N LEU A 407 -25.43 -3.71 13.26
CA LEU A 407 -26.23 -4.59 12.42
C LEU A 407 -26.26 -5.98 13.04
N GLU A 408 -27.46 -6.50 13.24
CA GLU A 408 -27.70 -7.87 13.66
C GLU A 408 -27.39 -8.82 12.50
N MET A 409 -26.35 -9.63 12.66
CA MET A 409 -25.90 -10.56 11.62
C MET A 409 -26.72 -11.87 11.68
N PRO A 410 -26.99 -12.51 10.54
CA PRO A 410 -27.70 -13.80 10.50
C PRO A 410 -26.88 -14.93 11.16
N ASP A 411 -27.52 -16.09 11.32
CA ASP A 411 -26.87 -17.36 11.71
C ASP A 411 -26.12 -17.32 13.05
N GLY A 412 -26.59 -16.49 13.99
CA GLY A 412 -26.00 -16.32 15.30
C GLY A 412 -24.59 -15.70 15.28
N MET A 413 -24.21 -15.06 14.17
CA MET A 413 -22.95 -14.32 14.08
C MET A 413 -22.97 -13.10 15.01
N SER A 414 -21.79 -12.70 15.50
CA SER A 414 -21.66 -11.48 16.28
C SER A 414 -22.05 -10.24 15.46
N PRO A 415 -22.56 -9.17 16.09
CA PRO A 415 -22.97 -7.96 15.40
C PRO A 415 -21.86 -7.38 14.52
N ALA A 416 -22.25 -6.80 13.38
CA ALA A 416 -21.37 -6.02 12.53
C ALA A 416 -21.63 -4.52 12.73
N LEU A 417 -20.71 -3.67 12.26
CA LEU A 417 -20.87 -2.23 12.22
C LEU A 417 -21.03 -1.80 10.76
N VAL A 418 -22.11 -1.09 10.43
CA VAL A 418 -22.26 -0.43 9.13
C VAL A 418 -21.94 1.05 9.30
N VAL A 419 -21.07 1.58 8.43
CA VAL A 419 -20.62 2.98 8.45
C VAL A 419 -20.93 3.63 7.10
N GLU A 420 -21.61 4.77 7.12
CA GLU A 420 -21.86 5.59 5.94
C GLU A 420 -20.56 6.24 5.42
N ARG A 421 -20.32 6.18 4.11
CA ARG A 421 -19.17 6.84 3.51
C ARG A 421 -19.36 8.35 3.45
N PHE A 422 -18.35 9.09 3.90
CA PHE A 422 -18.32 10.56 3.86
C PHE A 422 -17.48 11.12 2.69
N ASP A 423 -16.78 10.27 1.95
CA ASP A 423 -15.86 10.64 0.87
C ASP A 423 -16.52 10.63 -0.53
N ILE A 424 -17.85 10.63 -0.58
CA ILE A 424 -18.66 10.58 -1.80
C ILE A 424 -19.73 11.67 -1.82
N ARG A 425 -20.30 11.90 -3.00
CA ARG A 425 -21.32 12.93 -3.25
C ARG A 425 -22.65 12.56 -2.60
N ARG A 426 -23.38 13.56 -2.10
CA ARG A 426 -24.72 13.39 -1.53
C ARG A 426 -25.80 13.65 -2.58
N GLY A 427 -26.34 12.57 -3.13
CA GLY A 427 -27.34 12.62 -4.19
C GLY A 427 -26.81 13.14 -5.54
N PRO A 428 -27.62 13.02 -6.61
CA PRO A 428 -27.19 13.37 -7.96
C PRO A 428 -27.07 14.89 -8.20
N ALA A 429 -27.69 15.71 -7.36
CA ALA A 429 -27.59 17.18 -7.45
C ALA A 429 -26.26 17.71 -6.90
N ASP A 430 -25.60 16.98 -6.02
CA ASP A 430 -24.25 17.32 -5.56
C ASP A 430 -23.25 17.02 -6.68
N GLN A 431 -22.58 18.06 -7.15
CA GLN A 431 -21.60 17.99 -8.23
C GLN A 431 -20.16 18.12 -7.75
N ARG A 432 -19.95 18.23 -6.42
CA ARG A 432 -18.62 18.35 -5.83
C ARG A 432 -17.84 17.06 -6.01
N ARG A 433 -16.54 17.13 -6.25
CA ARG A 433 -15.66 15.95 -6.25
C ARG A 433 -14.92 15.88 -4.93
N LEU A 434 -15.10 14.77 -4.23
CA LEU A 434 -14.50 14.52 -2.93
C LEU A 434 -13.36 13.51 -3.07
N ALA A 435 -12.26 13.76 -2.34
CA ALA A 435 -11.17 12.83 -2.18
C ALA A 435 -10.65 12.84 -0.74
N MET A 436 -10.64 11.67 -0.12
CA MET A 436 -9.97 11.42 1.15
C MET A 436 -8.51 11.07 0.89
N GLU A 437 -7.59 11.70 1.62
CA GLU A 437 -6.16 11.38 1.57
C GLU A 437 -5.64 11.19 3.00
N ASP A 438 -5.09 10.01 3.29
CA ASP A 438 -4.56 9.65 4.61
C ASP A 438 -3.17 10.27 4.90
N PHE A 439 -2.75 10.27 6.16
CA PHE A 439 -1.47 10.88 6.53
C PHE A 439 -0.24 10.06 6.12
N CYS A 440 -0.35 8.78 5.74
CA CYS A 440 0.75 8.09 5.08
C CYS A 440 1.00 8.74 3.72
N SER A 441 -0.05 8.91 2.94
CA SER A 441 0.00 9.56 1.63
C SER A 441 0.48 11.01 1.72
N ILE A 442 -0.04 11.81 2.66
CA ILE A 442 0.36 13.22 2.85
C ILE A 442 1.85 13.34 3.20
N LEU A 443 2.39 12.40 3.98
CA LEU A 443 3.77 12.42 4.45
C LEU A 443 4.75 11.65 3.56
N ASP A 444 4.29 11.15 2.40
CA ASP A 444 5.03 10.33 1.46
C ASP A 444 5.65 9.07 2.11
N LEU A 445 4.83 8.40 2.93
CA LEU A 445 5.19 7.17 3.62
C LEU A 445 4.47 5.98 3.00
N PRO A 446 5.14 4.82 2.86
CA PRO A 446 4.47 3.59 2.44
C PRO A 446 3.47 3.13 3.50
N ALA A 447 2.49 2.32 3.10
CA ALA A 447 1.46 1.83 4.02
C ALA A 447 2.03 1.04 5.22
N SER A 448 3.14 0.31 5.00
CA SER A 448 3.87 -0.42 6.04
C SER A 448 4.46 0.48 7.15
N ALA A 449 4.68 1.76 6.85
CA ALA A 449 5.20 2.77 7.78
C ALA A 449 4.08 3.55 8.51
N LYS A 450 2.85 3.00 8.58
CA LYS A 450 1.70 3.67 9.20
C LYS A 450 1.89 4.07 10.67
N TYR A 451 2.80 3.41 11.40
CA TYR A 451 3.17 3.76 12.78
C TYR A 451 4.41 4.68 12.86
N ASP A 452 5.11 4.96 11.75
CA ASP A 452 6.35 5.74 11.72
C ASP A 452 6.07 7.26 11.61
N GLY A 453 5.23 7.74 12.53
CA GLY A 453 4.77 9.12 12.59
C GLY A 453 4.76 9.70 14.01
N THR A 454 4.60 11.01 14.09
CA THR A 454 4.31 11.74 15.33
C THR A 454 3.25 12.79 15.07
N ILE A 455 2.53 13.22 16.10
CA ILE A 455 1.49 14.25 15.96
C ILE A 455 2.08 15.56 15.41
N GLU A 456 3.33 15.90 15.76
CA GLU A 456 4.03 17.07 15.25
C GLU A 456 4.40 16.93 13.77
N ARG A 457 4.77 15.71 13.32
CA ARG A 457 5.01 15.44 11.89
C ARG A 457 3.73 15.60 11.10
N MET A 458 2.60 15.13 11.63
CA MET A 458 1.29 15.34 11.02
C MET A 458 0.95 16.82 10.94
N ALA A 459 1.13 17.60 12.02
CA ALA A 459 0.88 19.03 12.02
C ALA A 459 1.69 19.78 10.95
N ARG A 460 2.95 19.38 10.72
CA ARG A 460 3.81 19.93 9.65
C ARG A 460 3.28 19.62 8.25
N GLY A 461 2.76 18.41 8.01
CA GLY A 461 2.17 18.02 6.73
C GLY A 461 0.80 18.65 6.48
N LEU A 462 -0.01 18.81 7.53
CA LEU A 462 -1.36 19.37 7.47
C LEU A 462 -1.36 20.87 7.18
N ARG A 463 -0.48 21.63 7.83
CA ARG A 463 -0.47 23.11 7.79
C ARG A 463 -0.44 23.70 6.37
N PRO A 464 0.45 23.27 5.45
CA PRO A 464 0.48 23.84 4.10
C PRO A 464 -0.63 23.30 3.18
N LEU A 465 -1.32 22.24 3.57
CA LEU A 465 -2.32 21.56 2.76
C LEU A 465 -3.74 22.06 3.07
N SER A 466 -4.01 22.39 4.33
CA SER A 466 -5.33 22.80 4.80
C SER A 466 -5.74 24.19 4.28
N THR A 467 -7.02 24.33 3.99
CA THR A 467 -7.68 25.62 3.68
C THR A 467 -8.02 26.44 4.92
N ASP A 468 -7.97 25.84 6.12
CA ASP A 468 -8.13 26.51 7.42
C ASP A 468 -7.20 25.84 8.45
N PRO A 469 -5.88 26.12 8.37
CA PRO A 469 -4.89 25.40 9.16
C PRO A 469 -5.07 25.56 10.67
N ALA A 470 -5.56 26.72 11.14
CA ALA A 470 -5.74 26.95 12.57
C ALA A 470 -6.81 26.01 13.15
N SER A 471 -7.96 25.92 12.48
CA SER A 471 -9.04 25.02 12.90
C SER A 471 -8.63 23.55 12.76
N ASP A 472 -7.96 23.15 11.68
CA ASP A 472 -7.57 21.75 11.50
C ASP A 472 -6.44 21.31 12.47
N LEU A 473 -5.58 22.22 12.92
CA LEU A 473 -4.59 21.94 13.96
C LEU A 473 -5.24 21.80 15.35
N ASP A 474 -6.29 22.55 15.65
CA ASP A 474 -7.13 22.32 16.84
C ASP A 474 -7.81 20.94 16.77
N ILE A 475 -8.34 20.56 15.61
CA ILE A 475 -8.91 19.21 15.42
C ILE A 475 -7.84 18.14 15.64
N LEU A 476 -6.63 18.29 15.08
CA LEU A 476 -5.53 17.35 15.31
C LEU A 476 -5.15 17.25 16.79
N PHE A 477 -5.10 18.38 17.51
CA PHE A 477 -4.88 18.41 18.94
C PHE A 477 -5.97 17.63 19.70
N ARG A 478 -7.24 17.94 19.42
CA ARG A 478 -8.40 17.26 20.00
C ARG A 478 -8.39 15.77 19.70
N ARG A 479 -8.00 15.35 18.49
CA ARG A 479 -7.86 13.93 18.12
C ARG A 479 -6.81 13.21 18.97
N ALA A 480 -5.66 13.84 19.23
CA ALA A 480 -4.63 13.26 20.10
C ALA A 480 -5.10 13.10 21.55
N VAL A 481 -5.78 14.11 22.10
CA VAL A 481 -6.37 14.04 23.45
C VAL A 481 -7.45 12.96 23.49
N PHE A 482 -8.36 12.95 22.52
CA PHE A 482 -9.46 11.98 22.44
C PHE A 482 -8.96 10.53 22.35
N ALA A 483 -7.98 10.25 21.48
CA ALA A 483 -7.39 8.92 21.35
C ALA A 483 -6.79 8.44 22.69
N TRP A 484 -6.17 9.34 23.46
CA TRP A 484 -5.70 9.00 24.79
C TRP A 484 -6.84 8.74 25.79
N LEU A 485 -7.91 9.54 25.73
CA LEU A 485 -9.10 9.38 26.58
C LEU A 485 -9.79 8.03 26.35
N ILE A 486 -9.97 7.63 25.09
CA ILE A 486 -10.60 6.35 24.74
C ILE A 486 -9.63 5.18 24.69
N VAL A 487 -8.35 5.41 25.01
CA VAL A 487 -7.30 4.38 24.99
C VAL A 487 -7.18 3.70 23.62
N ASP A 488 -7.10 4.52 22.59
CA ASP A 488 -6.93 4.10 21.21
C ASP A 488 -5.46 3.91 20.87
N GLY A 489 -5.03 2.64 20.94
CA GLY A 489 -3.70 2.23 20.56
C GLY A 489 -3.53 1.90 19.07
N ASP A 490 -4.56 2.09 18.24
CA ASP A 490 -4.49 1.87 16.79
C ASP A 490 -4.72 3.15 15.98
N MET A 491 -4.76 4.33 16.61
CA MET A 491 -4.84 5.64 15.94
C MET A 491 -3.54 6.00 15.18
N HIS A 492 -3.24 5.26 14.13
CA HIS A 492 -2.06 5.42 13.26
C HIS A 492 -2.32 6.36 12.07
N LEU A 493 -1.30 6.64 11.25
CA LEU A 493 -1.38 7.64 10.17
C LEU A 493 -2.48 7.40 9.13
N LYS A 494 -2.93 6.15 8.95
CA LYS A 494 -4.03 5.82 8.04
C LYS A 494 -5.45 6.03 8.61
N ASN A 495 -5.59 6.18 9.93
CA ASN A 495 -6.88 6.43 10.62
C ASN A 495 -7.13 7.94 10.82
N LEU A 496 -6.29 8.75 10.17
CA LEU A 496 -6.34 10.20 10.14
C LEU A 496 -6.18 10.59 8.67
N ALA A 497 -7.03 11.49 8.20
CA ALA A 497 -7.06 11.90 6.80
C ALA A 497 -7.51 13.35 6.67
N VAL A 498 -7.32 13.91 5.48
CA VAL A 498 -7.99 15.14 5.05
C VAL A 498 -9.05 14.81 4.00
N LEU A 499 -10.15 15.55 4.02
CA LEU A 499 -11.16 15.54 2.99
C LEU A 499 -10.94 16.74 2.06
N LYS A 500 -10.59 16.44 0.81
CA LYS A 500 -10.40 17.42 -0.25
C LYS A 500 -11.66 17.50 -1.09
N VAL A 501 -12.13 18.72 -1.34
CA VAL A 501 -13.32 19.00 -2.13
C VAL A 501 -12.92 19.91 -3.28
N ALA A 502 -13.41 19.60 -4.47
CA ALA A 502 -13.29 20.45 -5.65
C ALA A 502 -14.65 20.59 -6.31
N GLU A 503 -15.04 21.83 -6.61
CA GLU A 503 -16.19 22.08 -7.47
C GLU A 503 -15.95 21.58 -8.90
N VAL A 504 -17.02 21.49 -9.68
CA VAL A 504 -16.95 21.20 -11.12
C VAL A 504 -16.04 22.25 -11.79
N ASP A 505 -15.18 21.80 -12.70
CA ASP A 505 -14.21 22.63 -13.44
C ASP A 505 -13.17 23.40 -12.59
N ALA A 506 -13.16 23.23 -11.27
CA ALA A 506 -12.16 23.85 -10.42
C ALA A 506 -10.75 23.33 -10.77
N LYS A 507 -9.79 24.26 -10.87
CA LYS A 507 -8.37 23.95 -11.14
C LYS A 507 -7.59 23.55 -9.89
N ALA A 508 -8.15 23.81 -8.71
CA ALA A 508 -7.58 23.51 -7.41
C ALA A 508 -8.71 23.03 -6.48
N PHE A 509 -8.34 22.41 -5.36
CA PHE A 509 -9.31 22.08 -4.31
C PHE A 509 -9.88 23.37 -3.73
N THR A 510 -11.21 23.44 -3.64
CA THR A 510 -11.93 24.58 -3.05
C THR A 510 -11.99 24.48 -1.53
N SER A 511 -11.86 23.27 -0.99
CA SER A 511 -11.75 23.02 0.45
C SER A 511 -10.82 21.84 0.70
N VAL A 512 -9.94 21.95 1.68
CA VAL A 512 -9.14 20.86 2.22
C VAL A 512 -9.18 20.98 3.72
N ARG A 513 -9.87 20.05 4.38
CA ARG A 513 -10.17 20.07 5.81
C ARG A 513 -9.88 18.72 6.44
N PHE A 514 -9.71 18.66 7.76
CA PHE A 514 -9.59 17.38 8.46
C PHE A 514 -10.82 16.49 8.18
N ALA A 515 -10.62 15.19 7.93
CA ALA A 515 -11.72 14.27 7.67
C ALA A 515 -12.49 13.93 8.97
N PRO A 516 -13.75 13.45 8.87
CA PRO A 516 -14.49 12.95 10.02
C PRO A 516 -13.72 11.91 10.85
N LEU A 517 -14.13 11.70 12.10
CA LEU A 517 -13.63 10.62 12.94
C LEU A 517 -14.17 9.26 12.46
N TYR A 518 -13.25 8.37 12.11
CA TYR A 518 -13.50 6.99 11.72
C TYR A 518 -12.43 6.08 12.35
N ASP A 519 -12.70 4.77 12.37
CA ASP A 519 -11.80 3.72 12.87
C ASP A 519 -11.24 4.01 14.28
N ALA A 520 -12.09 4.53 15.17
CA ALA A 520 -11.74 4.82 16.56
C ALA A 520 -12.07 3.61 17.45
N VAL A 521 -11.13 3.16 18.26
CA VAL A 521 -11.29 1.91 19.02
C VAL A 521 -10.55 1.92 20.34
N THR A 522 -11.19 1.50 21.44
CA THR A 522 -10.50 1.25 22.71
C THR A 522 -9.77 -0.10 22.63
N THR A 523 -8.47 -0.11 22.38
CA THR A 523 -7.73 -1.35 22.09
C THR A 523 -7.48 -2.22 23.32
N ARG A 524 -7.33 -1.62 24.50
CA ARG A 524 -7.00 -2.34 25.74
C ARG A 524 -8.07 -3.32 26.24
N VAL A 525 -9.27 -3.33 25.65
CA VAL A 525 -10.32 -4.30 26.00
C VAL A 525 -10.11 -5.67 25.39
N PHE A 526 -9.27 -5.78 24.35
CA PHE A 526 -9.03 -7.03 23.62
C PHE A 526 -7.89 -7.87 24.23
N PRO A 527 -7.92 -9.20 24.03
CA PRO A 527 -6.88 -10.09 24.54
C PRO A 527 -5.47 -9.71 24.07
N GLY A 528 -4.50 -9.77 24.98
CA GLY A 528 -3.09 -9.45 24.66
C GLY A 528 -2.78 -7.95 24.54
N LEU A 529 -3.79 -7.08 24.51
CA LEU A 529 -3.63 -5.63 24.34
C LEU A 529 -3.80 -4.82 25.63
N GLY A 530 -3.86 -5.45 26.81
CA GLY A 530 -4.04 -4.74 28.08
C GLY A 530 -2.96 -3.70 28.42
N GLY A 531 -1.78 -3.79 27.79
CA GLY A 531 -0.67 -2.84 27.92
C GLY A 531 -0.51 -1.88 26.74
N ASP A 532 -1.47 -1.85 25.82
CA ASP A 532 -1.35 -1.12 24.56
C ASP A 532 -1.19 0.40 24.78
N ARG A 533 -0.49 1.06 23.86
CA ARG A 533 -0.03 2.46 24.00
C ARG A 533 -0.55 3.29 22.84
N MET A 534 -0.45 4.61 22.92
CA MET A 534 -0.81 5.43 21.76
C MET A 534 0.03 5.05 20.54
N ALA A 535 -0.62 4.82 19.40
CA ALA A 535 0.04 4.46 18.15
C ALA A 535 1.04 5.54 17.68
N LEU A 536 0.66 6.82 17.80
CA LEU A 536 1.47 7.95 17.39
C LEU A 536 2.02 8.70 18.59
N LYS A 537 3.32 8.95 18.57
CA LYS A 537 4.02 9.67 19.62
C LYS A 537 3.68 11.16 19.61
N LEU A 538 3.72 11.76 20.80
CA LEU A 538 3.80 13.19 21.02
C LEU A 538 4.91 13.50 22.02
N ASN A 539 5.73 14.51 21.76
CA ASN A 539 6.94 14.84 22.52
C ASN A 539 7.88 13.63 22.74
N GLY A 540 7.92 12.70 21.77
CA GLY A 540 8.70 11.45 21.87
C GLY A 540 8.14 10.39 22.82
N LYS A 541 6.93 10.58 23.37
CA LYS A 541 6.24 9.66 24.29
C LYS A 541 4.98 9.07 23.64
N ASP A 542 4.66 7.83 24.00
CA ASP A 542 3.45 7.08 23.60
C ASP A 542 2.67 6.52 24.80
N ASP A 543 3.22 6.67 26.01
CA ASP A 543 2.64 6.18 27.26
C ASP A 543 2.99 7.13 28.41
N ARG A 544 2.30 6.97 29.54
CA ARG A 544 2.43 7.80 30.74
C ARG A 544 2.32 9.31 30.44
N LEU A 545 1.47 9.63 29.46
CA LEU A 545 1.18 11.00 29.07
C LEU A 545 0.37 11.71 30.15
N THR A 546 0.73 12.95 30.39
CA THR A 546 0.10 13.86 31.36
C THR A 546 -0.48 15.08 30.64
N ARG A 547 -1.29 15.86 31.35
CA ARG A 547 -1.81 17.15 30.84
C ARG A 547 -0.70 18.06 30.30
N GLN A 548 0.45 18.10 30.97
CA GLN A 548 1.60 18.93 30.55
C GLN A 548 2.19 18.48 29.21
N ASP A 549 2.16 17.18 28.91
CA ASP A 549 2.61 16.68 27.61
C ASP A 549 1.68 17.18 26.49
N PHE A 550 0.36 17.21 26.70
CA PHE A 550 -0.57 17.78 25.73
C PHE A 550 -0.38 19.29 25.57
N LEU A 551 -0.16 20.05 26.64
CA LEU A 551 0.14 21.48 26.53
C LEU A 551 1.46 21.77 25.80
N ALA A 552 2.47 20.92 25.99
CA ALA A 552 3.73 21.00 25.25
C ALA A 552 3.52 20.68 23.76
N LEU A 553 2.69 19.69 23.45
CA LEU A 553 2.28 19.39 22.07
C LEU A 553 1.57 20.59 21.44
N ALA A 554 0.55 21.15 22.12
CA ALA A 554 -0.22 22.30 21.65
C ALA A 554 0.70 23.46 21.25
N ARG A 555 1.66 23.81 22.10
CA ARG A 555 2.68 24.83 21.80
C ARG A 555 3.48 24.50 20.55
N THR A 556 3.89 23.24 20.38
CA THR A 556 4.70 22.79 19.25
C THR A 556 3.94 22.85 17.93
N ILE A 557 2.65 22.51 17.94
CA ILE A 557 1.80 22.52 16.75
C ILE A 557 1.08 23.86 16.53
N GLY A 558 1.27 24.84 17.42
CA GLY A 558 0.75 26.20 17.27
C GLY A 558 -0.70 26.39 17.72
N VAL A 559 -1.20 25.58 18.64
CA VAL A 559 -2.45 25.80 19.38
C VAL A 559 -2.14 26.59 20.65
N SER A 560 -2.92 27.63 20.95
CA SER A 560 -2.67 28.47 22.13
C SER A 560 -2.89 27.69 23.42
N ALA A 561 -2.23 28.10 24.51
CA ALA A 561 -2.41 27.42 25.79
C ALA A 561 -3.88 27.47 26.27
N GLY A 562 -4.55 28.61 26.13
CA GLY A 562 -5.95 28.76 26.53
C GLY A 562 -6.90 27.88 25.71
N ASP A 563 -6.68 27.78 24.39
CA ASP A 563 -7.49 26.90 23.52
C ASP A 563 -7.24 25.43 23.86
N ALA A 564 -5.99 25.05 24.11
CA ALA A 564 -5.63 23.69 24.49
C ALA A 564 -6.24 23.27 25.84
N GLU A 565 -6.19 24.15 26.84
CA GLU A 565 -6.82 23.89 28.14
C GLU A 565 -8.34 23.78 28.01
N THR A 566 -8.96 24.68 27.25
CA THR A 566 -10.40 24.64 26.95
C THR A 566 -10.77 23.34 26.25
N ALA A 567 -10.01 22.92 25.24
CA ALA A 567 -10.24 21.68 24.50
C ALA A 567 -10.09 20.44 25.41
N ILE A 568 -9.09 20.39 26.29
CA ILE A 568 -8.93 19.27 27.25
C ILE A 568 -10.12 19.21 28.22
N ALA A 569 -10.53 20.36 28.78
CA ALA A 569 -11.64 20.41 29.72
C ALA A 569 -12.98 20.03 29.04
N ASP A 570 -13.23 20.56 27.84
CA ASP A 570 -14.41 20.27 27.03
C ASP A 570 -14.48 18.78 26.64
N LEU A 571 -13.38 18.20 26.17
CA LEU A 571 -13.31 16.78 25.81
C LEU A 571 -13.52 15.87 27.03
N THR A 572 -12.82 16.13 28.14
CA THR A 572 -12.94 15.28 29.34
C THR A 572 -14.36 15.33 29.91
N ALA A 573 -15.00 16.51 29.96
CA ALA A 573 -16.36 16.66 30.44
C ALA A 573 -17.38 15.93 29.54
N ARG A 574 -17.35 16.19 28.23
CA ARG A 574 -18.31 15.60 27.26
C ARG A 574 -18.18 14.08 27.18
N VAL A 575 -16.94 13.57 27.13
CA VAL A 575 -16.67 12.14 27.03
C VAL A 575 -17.07 11.43 28.32
N ALA A 576 -16.76 11.99 29.50
CA ALA A 576 -17.15 11.40 30.78
C ALA A 576 -18.66 11.37 30.98
N ASP A 577 -19.37 12.45 30.62
CA ASP A 577 -20.83 12.52 30.68
C ASP A 577 -21.47 11.49 29.74
N ARG A 578 -21.04 11.47 28.47
CA ARG A 578 -21.56 10.50 27.50
C ARG A 578 -21.32 9.05 27.94
N ALA A 579 -20.12 8.73 28.46
CA ALA A 579 -19.77 7.38 28.87
C ALA A 579 -20.72 6.82 29.95
N GLN A 580 -21.26 7.67 30.84
CA GLN A 580 -22.21 7.24 31.88
C GLN A 580 -23.60 6.91 31.31
N GLY A 581 -24.02 7.62 30.27
CA GLY A 581 -25.34 7.47 29.65
C GLY A 581 -25.36 6.58 28.39
N LEU A 582 -24.21 6.15 27.88
CA LEU A 582 -24.11 5.37 26.64
C LEU A 582 -24.66 3.96 26.86
N GLN A 583 -25.61 3.55 26.04
CA GLN A 583 -26.26 2.24 26.07
C GLN A 583 -26.14 1.56 24.71
N LEU A 584 -25.92 0.25 24.72
CA LEU A 584 -25.97 -0.57 23.51
C LEU A 584 -27.42 -0.71 23.02
N PRO A 585 -27.64 -0.89 21.70
CA PRO A 585 -28.93 -1.30 21.19
C PRO A 585 -29.38 -2.62 21.84
N ALA A 586 -30.68 -2.80 22.04
CA ALA A 586 -31.22 -3.92 22.83
C ALA A 586 -30.67 -5.30 22.42
N PHE A 587 -30.64 -5.60 21.11
CA PHE A 587 -30.14 -6.89 20.59
C PHE A 587 -28.66 -7.15 20.90
N ALA A 588 -27.84 -6.09 20.99
CA ALA A 588 -26.42 -6.18 21.32
C ALA A 588 -26.20 -6.23 22.84
N ALA A 589 -27.06 -5.58 23.61
CA ALA A 589 -27.01 -5.56 25.08
C ALA A 589 -27.26 -6.96 25.70
N ASP A 590 -28.01 -7.83 25.02
CA ASP A 590 -28.28 -9.20 25.44
C ASP A 590 -27.04 -10.12 25.39
N ALA A 591 -26.03 -9.74 24.60
CA ALA A 591 -24.78 -10.48 24.50
C ALA A 591 -23.84 -10.14 25.67
N ALA A 592 -23.58 -11.11 26.55
CA ALA A 592 -22.72 -10.92 27.73
C ALA A 592 -21.33 -10.34 27.39
N ALA A 593 -20.72 -10.79 26.28
CA ALA A 593 -19.43 -10.29 25.81
C ALA A 593 -19.48 -8.80 25.43
N ALA A 594 -20.54 -8.35 24.75
CA ALA A 594 -20.72 -6.97 24.36
C ALA A 594 -20.91 -6.06 25.58
N LYS A 595 -21.70 -6.50 26.57
CA LYS A 595 -21.86 -5.79 27.84
C LYS A 595 -20.54 -5.68 28.61
N THR A 596 -19.78 -6.78 28.71
CA THR A 596 -18.46 -6.74 29.34
C THR A 596 -17.50 -5.81 28.61
N ALA A 597 -17.54 -5.77 27.27
CA ALA A 597 -16.74 -4.84 26.49
C ALA A 597 -17.14 -3.38 26.79
N GLN A 598 -18.44 -3.06 26.79
CA GLN A 598 -18.96 -1.73 27.15
C GLN A 598 -18.51 -1.30 28.55
N GLU A 599 -18.66 -2.16 29.56
CA GLU A 599 -18.24 -1.88 30.94
C GLU A 599 -16.74 -1.56 31.03
N LYS A 600 -15.90 -2.33 30.31
CA LYS A 600 -14.45 -2.06 30.24
C LYS A 600 -14.12 -0.75 29.54
N VAL A 601 -14.78 -0.45 28.41
CA VAL A 601 -14.62 0.83 27.70
C VAL A 601 -14.95 1.99 28.63
N ILE A 602 -16.13 1.97 29.26
CA ILE A 602 -16.58 3.02 30.18
C ILE A 602 -15.61 3.18 31.36
N ALA A 603 -15.13 2.08 31.94
CA ALA A 603 -14.17 2.12 33.05
C ALA A 603 -12.85 2.78 32.65
N LEU A 604 -12.26 2.36 31.52
CA LEU A 604 -11.00 2.90 31.00
C LEU A 604 -11.13 4.39 30.65
N VAL A 605 -12.21 4.75 29.93
CA VAL A 605 -12.50 6.13 29.56
C VAL A 605 -12.68 7.00 30.81
N GLY A 606 -13.42 6.51 31.81
CA GLY A 606 -13.63 7.21 33.07
C GLY A 606 -12.33 7.44 33.86
N GLU A 607 -11.43 6.46 33.89
CA GLU A 607 -10.10 6.60 34.49
C GLU A 607 -9.28 7.69 33.78
N ARG A 608 -9.24 7.66 32.44
CA ARG A 608 -8.51 8.65 31.64
C ARG A 608 -9.08 10.05 31.77
N CYS A 609 -10.41 10.21 31.73
CA CYS A 609 -11.06 11.51 31.91
C CYS A 609 -10.69 12.11 33.28
N LYS A 610 -10.71 11.32 34.35
CA LYS A 610 -10.27 11.78 35.68
C LYS A 610 -8.80 12.18 35.68
N ALA A 611 -7.93 11.39 35.07
CA ALA A 611 -6.49 11.65 35.04
C ALA A 611 -6.12 12.95 34.29
N LEU A 612 -6.90 13.41 33.31
CA LEU A 612 -6.68 14.70 32.64
C LEU A 612 -7.48 15.87 33.22
N ALA A 613 -8.56 15.61 33.95
CA ALA A 613 -9.38 16.64 34.57
C ALA A 613 -8.77 17.26 35.84
N VAL A 614 -7.84 16.56 36.51
CA VAL A 614 -7.20 17.03 37.75
C VAL A 614 -6.16 18.12 37.44
N GLU A 615 -6.41 19.32 37.94
CA GLU A 615 -5.38 20.34 38.16
C GLU A 615 -4.42 19.90 39.27
N GLY A 616 -3.14 20.26 39.15
CA GLY A 616 -2.24 20.21 40.28
C GLY A 616 -2.77 21.13 41.39
N ASP A 617 -2.77 20.62 42.63
CA ASP A 617 -2.69 21.44 43.83
C ASP A 617 -1.42 22.33 43.81
#